data_AF-A0A382QC08-F1
#
_entry.id   AF-A0A382QC08-F1
#
_cell.length_a   1.000
_cell.length_b   1.000
_cell.length_c   1.000
_cell.angle_alpha   90.00
_cell.angle_beta   90.00
_cell.angle_gamma   90.00
#
_symmetry.space_group_name_H-M   'P 1'
#
loop_
_entity.id
_entity.type
_entity.pdbx_description
1 polymer ?
#
loop_
_entity_poly.entity_id
_entity_poly.type
_entity_poly.pdbx_seq_one_letter_code
_entity_poly.pdbx_strand_id
1 'polypeptide(L)'
;VCLYLPPQAVTSPVQDATRELVHLAREYAPRIELQGSQLVILDMHGMKQLRGSPQEIGVMLRRTAADRGFVIRVAVAATKMAALLATQGRSGLTVIEPGAEADVLASLPVTVLKRLAKTQASGTNTKKVGDEACHLYRPGVSTVPTALALPILMLVPIVQRWGLKTLGEVVALPAEKIFSRLGSGGMELQRIARG
;
A
#
# COMPACT_ATOMS: atom_id res chain seq x y z
N VAL A 1 -4.53 -2.57 7.87
CA VAL A 1 -5.22 -2.93 6.59
C VAL A 1 -4.92 -1.89 5.54
N CYS A 2 -4.76 -2.26 4.28
CA CYS A 2 -4.52 -1.33 3.17
C CYS A 2 -5.60 -1.50 2.09
N LEU A 3 -6.16 -0.39 1.64
CA LEU A 3 -7.10 -0.31 0.52
C LEU A 3 -6.42 0.42 -0.63
N TYR A 4 -6.55 -0.15 -1.82
CA TYR A 4 -6.05 0.43 -3.06
C TYR A 4 -7.18 0.52 -4.08
N LEU A 5 -7.37 1.70 -4.64
CA LEU A 5 -8.30 1.95 -5.74
C LEU A 5 -7.52 1.93 -7.08
N PRO A 6 -7.59 0.85 -7.87
CA PRO A 6 -6.92 0.81 -9.16
C PRO A 6 -7.55 1.83 -10.13
N PRO A 7 -6.74 2.57 -10.92
CA PRO A 7 -7.22 3.66 -11.78
C PRO A 7 -8.20 3.22 -12.87
N GLN A 8 -8.24 1.93 -13.22
CA GLN A 8 -9.13 1.37 -14.22
C GLN A 8 -10.52 1.01 -13.65
N ALA A 9 -10.72 1.11 -12.34
CA ALA A 9 -11.94 0.68 -11.65
C ALA A 9 -12.90 1.83 -11.33
N VAL A 10 -12.71 3.00 -11.96
CA VAL A 10 -13.50 4.21 -11.68
C VAL A 10 -14.06 4.75 -12.99
N THR A 11 -15.39 4.88 -13.06
CA THR A 11 -16.11 5.58 -14.14
C THR A 11 -16.27 7.08 -13.86
N SER A 12 -16.16 7.49 -12.60
CA SER A 12 -16.20 8.87 -12.11
C SER A 12 -14.80 9.52 -12.01
N PRO A 13 -14.70 10.85 -11.82
CA PRO A 13 -13.43 11.53 -11.59
C PRO A 13 -12.64 10.93 -10.42
N VAL A 14 -11.33 10.79 -10.55
CA VAL A 14 -10.44 10.17 -9.53
C VAL A 14 -10.60 10.82 -8.15
N GLN A 15 -10.91 12.12 -8.10
CA GLN A 15 -11.09 12.89 -6.86
C GLN A 15 -12.35 12.45 -6.09
N ASP A 16 -13.45 12.19 -6.78
CA ASP A 16 -14.71 11.74 -6.17
C ASP A 16 -14.55 10.34 -5.60
N ALA A 17 -13.90 9.44 -6.35
CA ALA A 17 -13.64 8.10 -5.87
C ALA A 17 -12.62 8.04 -4.71
N THR A 18 -11.67 8.98 -4.65
CA THR A 18 -10.78 9.15 -3.50
C THR A 18 -11.57 9.52 -2.25
N ARG A 19 -12.51 10.46 -2.38
CA ARG A 19 -13.38 10.91 -1.29
C ARG A 19 -14.25 9.76 -0.79
N GLU A 20 -14.88 9.00 -1.69
CA GLU A 20 -15.67 7.82 -1.33
C GLU A 20 -14.83 6.74 -0.64
N LEU A 21 -13.61 6.49 -1.10
CA LEU A 21 -12.69 5.55 -0.46
C LEU A 21 -12.36 5.96 0.98
N VAL A 22 -12.16 7.26 1.22
CA VAL A 22 -11.90 7.82 2.55
C VAL A 22 -13.13 7.71 3.45
N HIS A 23 -14.32 8.02 2.93
CA HIS A 23 -15.57 7.84 3.67
C HIS A 23 -15.77 6.38 4.09
N LEU A 24 -15.60 5.45 3.14
CA LEU A 24 -15.60 4.02 3.41
C LEU A 24 -14.57 3.66 4.49
N ALA A 25 -13.32 4.12 4.39
CA ALA A 25 -12.29 3.77 5.36
C ALA A 25 -12.60 4.29 6.78
N ARG A 26 -13.15 5.50 6.91
CA ARG A 26 -13.53 6.10 8.20
C ARG A 26 -14.66 5.35 8.90
N GLU A 27 -15.56 4.71 8.16
CA GLU A 27 -16.59 3.86 8.75
C GLU A 27 -16.00 2.65 9.46
N TYR A 28 -14.86 2.15 8.97
CA TYR A 28 -14.19 0.95 9.47
C TYR A 28 -13.10 1.21 10.51
N ALA A 29 -12.39 2.35 10.44
CA ALA A 29 -11.33 2.69 11.40
C ALA A 29 -11.30 4.20 11.73
N PRO A 30 -11.03 4.57 13.00
CA PRO A 30 -10.95 5.98 13.40
C PRO A 30 -9.68 6.67 12.90
N ARG A 31 -8.59 5.92 12.74
CA ARG A 31 -7.29 6.41 12.26
C ARG A 31 -7.05 5.89 10.85
N ILE A 32 -6.93 6.82 9.92
CA ILE A 32 -6.65 6.54 8.52
C ILE A 32 -5.47 7.38 8.03
N GLU A 33 -4.63 6.78 7.20
CA GLU A 33 -3.52 7.46 6.54
C GLU A 33 -3.73 7.41 5.03
N LEU A 34 -3.64 8.57 4.39
CA LEU A 34 -3.72 8.69 2.93
C LEU A 34 -2.31 8.67 2.34
N GLN A 35 -2.07 7.78 1.38
CA GLN A 35 -0.83 7.69 0.61
C GLN A 35 -1.09 7.99 -0.86
N GLY A 36 -1.00 9.26 -1.22
CA GLY A 36 -1.40 9.72 -2.56
C GLY A 36 -2.93 9.80 -2.69
N SER A 37 -3.46 9.61 -3.89
CA SER A 37 -4.90 9.69 -4.18
C SER A 37 -5.63 8.35 -4.18
N GLN A 38 -4.91 7.23 -4.19
CA GLN A 38 -5.52 5.91 -4.44
C GLN A 38 -5.23 4.88 -3.36
N LEU A 39 -4.43 5.22 -2.34
CA LEU A 39 -4.09 4.31 -1.23
C LEU A 39 -4.54 4.89 0.09
N VAL A 40 -5.29 4.08 0.84
CA VAL A 40 -5.68 4.36 2.23
C VAL A 40 -5.20 3.23 3.11
N ILE A 41 -4.58 3.58 4.22
CA ILE A 41 -4.14 2.65 5.25
C ILE A 41 -5.03 2.85 6.47
N LEU A 42 -5.58 1.76 6.97
CA LEU A 42 -6.41 1.71 8.16
C LEU A 42 -5.62 1.08 9.29
N ASP A 43 -5.52 1.82 10.39
CA ASP A 43 -5.03 1.28 11.65
C ASP A 43 -6.16 0.52 12.34
N MET A 44 -6.00 -0.79 12.47
CA MET A 44 -6.94 -1.65 13.20
C MET A 44 -6.42 -2.05 14.57
N HIS A 45 -5.29 -1.49 15.01
CA HIS A 45 -4.75 -1.77 16.34
C HIS A 45 -5.76 -1.30 17.39
N GLY A 46 -6.13 -2.19 18.32
CA GLY A 46 -7.17 -1.94 19.32
C GLY A 46 -8.61 -2.22 18.84
N MET A 47 -8.83 -2.64 17.59
CA MET A 47 -10.18 -2.97 17.07
C MET A 47 -10.50 -4.48 17.07
N LYS A 48 -9.64 -5.30 17.70
CA LYS A 48 -9.65 -6.78 17.64
C LYS A 48 -10.96 -7.46 18.10
N GLN A 49 -11.84 -6.75 18.81
CA GLN A 49 -13.04 -7.33 19.41
C GLN A 49 -14.36 -6.91 18.73
N LEU A 50 -14.34 -5.96 17.79
CA LEU A 50 -15.59 -5.29 17.37
C LEU A 50 -16.09 -5.64 15.97
N ARG A 51 -15.26 -6.24 15.08
CA ARG A 51 -15.60 -6.33 13.64
C ARG A 51 -15.24 -7.63 12.92
N GLY A 52 -14.97 -8.70 13.66
CA GLY A 52 -14.72 -10.02 13.09
C GLY A 52 -13.27 -10.26 12.67
N SER A 53 -13.03 -11.35 11.95
CA SER A 53 -11.69 -11.71 11.47
C SER A 53 -11.16 -10.73 10.42
N PRO A 54 -9.82 -10.59 10.25
CA PRO A 54 -9.24 -9.76 9.19
C PRO A 54 -9.78 -10.07 7.79
N GLN A 55 -10.10 -11.34 7.53
CA GLN A 55 -10.70 -11.81 6.29
C GLN A 55 -12.15 -11.32 6.14
N GLU A 56 -12.97 -11.43 7.18
CA GLU A 56 -14.35 -10.91 7.17
C GLU A 56 -14.38 -9.40 6.92
N ILE A 57 -13.52 -8.64 7.60
CA ILE A 57 -13.39 -7.19 7.41
C ILE A 57 -13.04 -6.88 5.95
N GLY A 58 -12.07 -7.61 5.39
CA GLY A 58 -11.68 -7.46 3.99
C GLY A 58 -12.80 -7.78 2.99
N VAL A 59 -13.59 -8.83 3.26
CA VAL A 59 -14.76 -9.19 2.45
C VAL A 59 -15.83 -8.10 2.54
N MET A 60 -16.14 -7.61 3.73
CA MET A 60 -17.11 -6.53 3.95
C MET A 60 -16.68 -5.26 3.23
N LEU A 61 -15.43 -4.82 3.38
CA LEU A 61 -14.90 -3.64 2.71
C LEU A 61 -15.06 -3.72 1.18
N ARG A 62 -14.77 -4.88 0.60
CA ARG A 62 -14.92 -5.08 -0.85
C ARG A 62 -16.38 -5.07 -1.31
N ARG A 63 -17.28 -5.66 -0.52
CA ARG A 63 -18.72 -5.65 -0.80
C ARG A 63 -19.26 -4.23 -0.72
N THR A 64 -19.02 -3.53 0.37
CA THR A 64 -19.47 -2.13 0.56
C THR A 64 -18.91 -1.19 -0.51
N ALA A 65 -17.66 -1.39 -0.95
CA ALA A 65 -17.09 -0.62 -2.06
C ALA A 65 -17.82 -0.90 -3.39
N ALA A 66 -18.08 -2.18 -3.69
CA ALA A 66 -18.80 -2.58 -4.89
C ALA A 66 -20.24 -2.04 -4.91
N ASP A 67 -20.92 -2.04 -3.75
CA ASP A 67 -22.26 -1.46 -3.59
C ASP A 67 -22.27 0.06 -3.84
N ARG A 68 -21.14 0.74 -3.62
CA ARG A 68 -20.93 2.16 -3.96
C ARG A 68 -20.40 2.39 -5.38
N GLY A 69 -20.29 1.34 -6.18
CA GLY A 69 -19.94 1.44 -7.60
C GLY A 69 -18.44 1.50 -7.92
N PHE A 70 -17.55 1.14 -6.99
CA PHE A 70 -16.10 1.09 -7.26
C PHE A 70 -15.46 -0.19 -6.75
N VAL A 71 -14.43 -0.67 -7.46
CA VAL A 71 -13.72 -1.91 -7.09
C VAL A 71 -12.39 -1.56 -6.43
N ILE A 72 -12.23 -2.01 -5.18
CA ILE A 72 -10.98 -1.88 -4.43
C ILE A 72 -10.21 -3.19 -4.36
N ARG A 73 -8.89 -3.07 -4.23
CA ARG A 73 -8.01 -4.14 -3.75
C ARG A 73 -7.78 -3.93 -2.26
N VAL A 74 -7.84 -5.02 -1.50
CA VAL A 74 -7.68 -4.99 -0.05
C VAL A 74 -6.56 -5.93 0.34
N ALA A 75 -5.61 -5.45 1.14
CA ALA A 75 -4.60 -6.29 1.76
C ALA A 75 -4.61 -6.12 3.28
N VAL A 76 -4.53 -7.24 3.99
CA VAL A 76 -4.37 -7.28 5.43
C VAL A 76 -3.07 -8.02 5.73
N ALA A 77 -2.20 -7.42 6.55
CA ALA A 77 -0.93 -7.98 6.98
C ALA A 77 -0.57 -7.41 8.36
N ALA A 78 0.35 -8.04 9.08
CA ALA A 78 0.81 -7.52 10.38
C ALA A 78 1.65 -6.25 10.21
N THR A 79 2.29 -6.06 9.06
CA THR A 79 3.06 -4.86 8.73
C THR A 79 2.38 -4.00 7.67
N LYS A 80 2.58 -2.68 7.79
CA LYS A 80 2.09 -1.70 6.81
C LYS A 80 2.71 -1.92 5.43
N MET A 81 4.01 -2.21 5.35
CA MET A 81 4.70 -2.35 4.07
C MET A 81 4.30 -3.65 3.35
N ALA A 82 4.09 -4.77 4.05
CA ALA A 82 3.54 -5.97 3.43
C ALA A 82 2.15 -5.74 2.83
N ALA A 83 1.25 -5.05 3.56
CA ALA A 83 -0.07 -4.71 3.04
C ALA A 83 0.04 -3.81 1.78
N LEU A 84 0.89 -2.79 1.80
CA LEU A 84 1.12 -1.92 0.65
C LEU A 84 1.63 -2.69 -0.57
N LEU A 85 2.65 -3.53 -0.41
CA LEU A 85 3.20 -4.32 -1.50
C LEU A 85 2.19 -5.35 -2.03
N ALA A 86 1.43 -5.99 -1.14
CA ALA A 86 0.41 -6.96 -1.51
C ALA A 86 -0.72 -6.31 -2.35
N THR A 87 -1.21 -5.11 -2.01
CA THR A 87 -2.24 -4.42 -2.82
C THR A 87 -1.78 -4.12 -4.25
N GLN A 88 -0.48 -3.87 -4.43
CA GLN A 88 0.12 -3.57 -5.72
C GLN A 88 0.49 -4.83 -6.51
N GLY A 89 0.78 -5.93 -5.83
CA GLY A 89 1.18 -7.20 -6.41
C GLY A 89 0.05 -8.16 -6.74
N ARG A 90 -1.04 -8.11 -5.96
CA ARG A 90 -2.19 -9.03 -6.06
C ARG A 90 -3.47 -8.27 -6.36
N SER A 91 -4.49 -9.01 -6.81
CA SER A 91 -5.84 -8.49 -7.06
C SER A 91 -6.81 -8.98 -5.99
N GLY A 92 -7.92 -8.26 -5.80
CA GLY A 92 -8.97 -8.66 -4.86
C GLY A 92 -8.58 -8.48 -3.39
N LEU A 93 -8.91 -9.47 -2.55
CA LEU A 93 -8.58 -9.51 -1.13
C LEU A 93 -7.37 -10.41 -0.91
N THR A 94 -6.35 -9.91 -0.22
CA THR A 94 -5.21 -10.68 0.26
C THR A 94 -5.12 -10.55 1.77
N VAL A 95 -5.09 -11.68 2.47
CA VAL A 95 -4.81 -11.71 3.92
C VAL A 95 -3.49 -12.43 4.10
N ILE A 96 -2.58 -11.80 4.83
CA ILE A 96 -1.25 -12.29 5.15
C ILE A 96 -1.19 -12.47 6.64
N GLU A 97 -0.94 -13.71 7.06
CA GLU A 97 -0.78 -14.04 8.47
C GLU A 97 0.52 -13.44 9.02
N PRO A 98 0.54 -13.04 10.31
CA PRO A 98 1.76 -12.56 10.95
C PRO A 98 2.89 -13.58 10.84
N GLY A 99 4.05 -13.16 10.34
CA GLY A 99 5.22 -14.00 10.10
C GLY A 99 5.29 -14.61 8.69
N ALA A 100 4.20 -14.59 7.92
CA ALA A 100 4.16 -15.08 6.55
C ALA A 100 4.40 -13.99 5.49
N GLU A 101 4.68 -12.74 5.90
CA GLU A 101 4.84 -11.59 5.00
C GLU A 101 5.90 -11.84 3.94
N ALA A 102 7.12 -12.17 4.36
CA ALA A 102 8.23 -12.36 3.45
C ALA A 102 7.95 -13.45 2.40
N ASP A 103 7.32 -14.55 2.80
CA ASP A 103 7.01 -15.68 1.91
C ASP A 103 5.92 -15.32 0.90
N VAL A 104 4.86 -14.64 1.34
CA VAL A 104 3.78 -14.21 0.44
C VAL A 104 4.28 -13.15 -0.56
N LEU A 105 5.13 -12.24 -0.09
CA LEU A 105 5.74 -11.20 -0.90
C LEU A 105 6.84 -11.73 -1.82
N ALA A 106 7.48 -12.86 -1.49
CA ALA A 106 8.60 -13.41 -2.25
C ALA A 106 8.27 -13.64 -3.73
N SER A 107 7.03 -14.06 -4.02
CA SER A 107 6.53 -14.28 -5.38
C SER A 107 6.24 -13.01 -6.18
N LEU A 108 6.18 -11.84 -5.53
CA LEU A 108 5.85 -10.59 -6.20
C LEU A 108 7.02 -10.08 -7.04
N PRO A 109 6.77 -9.53 -8.23
CA PRO A 109 7.82 -8.98 -9.05
C PRO A 109 8.37 -7.69 -8.45
N VAL A 110 9.67 -7.43 -8.60
CA VAL A 110 10.33 -6.19 -8.12
C VAL A 110 9.73 -4.90 -8.72
N THR A 111 9.00 -5.02 -9.83
CA THR A 111 8.23 -3.92 -10.44
C THR A 111 7.11 -3.39 -9.55
N VAL A 112 6.65 -4.17 -8.57
CA VAL A 112 5.68 -3.73 -7.55
C VAL A 112 6.17 -2.50 -6.80
N LEU A 113 7.47 -2.39 -6.52
CA LEU A 113 8.05 -1.23 -5.83
C LEU A 113 7.88 0.06 -6.65
N LYS A 114 8.11 -0.02 -7.96
CA LYS A 114 7.88 1.10 -8.89
C LYS A 114 6.40 1.50 -8.94
N ARG A 115 5.49 0.51 -8.96
CA ARG A 115 4.04 0.76 -8.94
C ARG A 115 3.61 1.46 -7.65
N LEU A 116 4.02 0.92 -6.50
CA LEU A 116 3.72 1.50 -5.19
C LEU A 116 4.18 2.96 -5.11
N ALA A 117 5.41 3.25 -5.50
CA ALA A 117 5.93 4.61 -5.47
C ALA A 117 5.18 5.55 -6.43
N LYS A 118 4.82 5.10 -7.64
CA LYS A 118 4.02 5.89 -8.57
C LYS A 118 2.66 6.22 -7.97
N THR A 119 2.01 5.26 -7.32
CA THR A 119 0.72 5.47 -6.65
C THR A 119 0.84 6.46 -5.49
N GLN A 120 1.89 6.35 -4.67
CA GLN A 120 2.17 7.28 -3.57
C GLN A 120 2.47 8.71 -4.08
N ALA A 121 3.19 8.84 -5.20
CA ALA A 121 3.52 10.12 -5.81
C ALA A 121 2.32 10.82 -6.48
N SER A 122 1.28 10.06 -6.85
CA SER A 122 0.13 10.58 -7.62
C SER A 122 -0.78 11.54 -6.82
N GLY A 123 -0.54 11.75 -5.52
CA GLY A 123 -1.32 12.68 -4.69
C GLY A 123 -0.57 13.88 -4.12
N THR A 124 0.65 14.17 -4.56
CA THR A 124 1.44 15.32 -4.05
C THR A 124 1.01 16.69 -4.60
N ASN A 125 0.00 16.75 -5.47
CA ASN A 125 -0.53 18.02 -6.02
C ASN A 125 -1.70 18.61 -5.20
N THR A 126 -1.78 18.31 -3.91
CA THR A 126 -2.83 18.83 -3.00
C THR A 126 -2.69 20.30 -2.65
N LYS A 127 -1.66 21.03 -3.13
CA LYS A 127 -1.63 22.50 -3.04
C LYS A 127 -2.78 23.19 -3.78
N LYS A 128 -3.53 22.48 -4.65
CA LYS A 128 -4.75 23.00 -5.31
C LYS A 128 -6.07 22.47 -4.75
N VAL A 129 -6.05 21.58 -3.76
CA VAL A 129 -7.27 21.22 -3.00
C VAL A 129 -7.30 22.10 -1.75
N GLY A 130 -7.16 23.41 -1.97
CA GLY A 130 -6.82 24.39 -0.93
C GLY A 130 -7.97 24.79 -0.03
N ASP A 131 -9.19 24.97 -0.55
CA ASP A 131 -10.20 25.73 0.21
C ASP A 131 -11.54 25.02 0.48
N GLU A 132 -12.02 24.08 -0.35
CA GLU A 132 -13.34 23.47 -0.12
C GLU A 132 -13.32 22.08 0.57
N ALA A 133 -12.25 21.30 0.41
CA ALA A 133 -12.18 19.96 1.03
C ALA A 133 -11.70 20.00 2.50
N CYS A 134 -11.03 21.08 2.92
CA CYS A 134 -10.43 21.23 4.24
C CYS A 134 -11.47 21.22 5.39
N HIS A 135 -12.71 21.65 5.14
CA HIS A 135 -13.77 21.64 6.16
C HIS A 135 -14.39 20.26 6.42
N LEU A 136 -14.27 19.31 5.47
CA LEU A 136 -14.86 17.97 5.59
C LEU A 136 -13.87 16.93 6.15
N TYR A 137 -12.58 17.25 6.20
CA TYR A 137 -11.52 16.39 6.72
C TYR A 137 -11.16 16.74 8.18
N ARG A 138 -11.95 16.22 9.13
CA ARG A 138 -11.67 16.26 10.59
C ARG A 138 -10.23 15.82 10.95
N PRO A 139 -9.66 16.27 12.09
CA PRO A 139 -8.31 15.93 12.53
C PRO A 139 -8.20 14.41 12.73
N GLY A 140 -7.22 13.78 12.09
CA GLY A 140 -7.05 12.32 12.13
C GLY A 140 -6.61 11.69 10.80
N VAL A 141 -6.59 12.46 9.71
CA VAL A 141 -5.93 12.07 8.46
C VAL A 141 -4.50 12.54 8.52
N SER A 142 -3.58 11.59 8.72
CA SER A 142 -2.15 11.88 8.63
C SER A 142 -1.72 11.69 7.17
N THR A 143 -1.39 12.78 6.48
CA THR A 143 -0.73 12.72 5.17
C THR A 143 0.78 12.52 5.41
N VAL A 144 1.17 11.36 5.94
CA VAL A 144 2.59 11.04 6.10
C VAL A 144 3.14 10.69 4.71
N PRO A 145 4.15 11.41 4.20
CA PRO A 145 4.88 10.94 3.04
C PRO A 145 5.81 9.80 3.49
N THR A 146 5.26 8.61 3.74
CA THR A 146 6.07 7.38 3.65
C THR A 146 6.19 6.99 2.18
N ALA A 147 6.64 7.95 1.37
CA ALA A 147 7.06 7.65 0.02
C ALA A 147 8.24 6.69 0.16
N LEU A 148 8.23 5.56 -0.56
CA LEU A 148 9.48 4.86 -0.83
C LEU A 148 10.47 5.93 -1.28
N ALA A 149 11.53 6.15 -0.50
CA ALA A 149 12.47 7.19 -0.81
C ALA A 149 12.95 6.96 -2.26
N LEU A 150 12.98 8.02 -3.07
CA LEU A 150 13.50 7.99 -4.44
C LEU A 150 14.80 7.15 -4.58
N PRO A 151 15.73 7.12 -3.61
CA PRO A 151 16.86 6.20 -3.60
C PRO A 151 16.54 4.73 -3.90
N ILE A 152 15.51 4.14 -3.28
CA ILE A 152 15.19 2.70 -3.44
C ILE A 152 14.73 2.41 -4.87
N LEU A 153 14.03 3.34 -5.50
CA LEU A 153 13.54 3.18 -6.87
C LEU A 153 14.67 3.19 -7.90
N MET A 154 15.75 3.93 -7.63
CA MET A 154 16.95 3.94 -8.46
C MET A 154 17.67 2.59 -8.45
N LEU A 155 17.45 1.76 -7.42
CA LEU A 155 18.06 0.44 -7.31
C LEU A 155 17.30 -0.64 -8.09
N VAL A 156 16.00 -0.46 -8.34
CA VAL A 156 15.19 -1.48 -9.02
C VAL A 156 15.75 -1.84 -10.42
N PRO A 157 16.15 -0.90 -11.29
CA PRO A 157 16.80 -1.24 -12.57
C PRO A 157 18.14 -1.97 -12.39
N ILE A 158 18.90 -1.69 -11.33
CA ILE A 158 20.18 -2.36 -11.06
C ILE A 158 19.93 -3.82 -10.69
N VAL A 159 19.00 -4.05 -9.76
CA VAL A 159 18.55 -5.38 -9.32
C VAL A 159 17.99 -6.20 -10.49
N GLN A 160 17.20 -5.58 -11.38
CA GLN A 160 16.71 -6.22 -12.60
C GLN A 160 17.85 -6.61 -13.56
N ARG A 161 18.89 -5.77 -13.70
CA ARG A 161 20.09 -6.09 -14.50
C ARG A 161 20.90 -7.24 -13.94
N TRP A 162 20.78 -7.53 -12.65
CA TRP A 162 21.39 -8.71 -12.03
C TRP A 162 20.55 -9.99 -12.22
N GLY A 163 19.41 -9.91 -12.91
CA GLY A 163 18.52 -11.04 -13.17
C GLY A 163 17.46 -11.27 -12.10
N LEU A 164 17.40 -10.41 -11.07
CA LEU A 164 16.44 -10.53 -9.97
C LEU A 164 15.10 -9.94 -10.40
N LYS A 165 14.11 -10.81 -10.52
CA LYS A 165 12.76 -10.51 -10.98
C LYS A 165 11.78 -10.41 -9.83
N THR A 166 12.01 -11.10 -8.71
CA THR A 166 11.08 -11.16 -7.58
C THR A 166 11.64 -10.54 -6.30
N LEU A 167 10.75 -10.14 -5.38
CA LEU A 167 11.16 -9.66 -4.05
C LEU A 167 11.85 -10.77 -3.26
N GLY A 168 11.46 -12.03 -3.44
CA GLY A 168 12.08 -13.18 -2.78
C GLY A 168 13.54 -13.35 -3.16
N GLU A 169 13.86 -13.19 -4.44
CA GLU A 169 15.24 -13.25 -4.92
C GLU A 169 16.09 -12.11 -4.33
N VAL A 170 15.52 -10.91 -4.18
CA VAL A 170 16.19 -9.78 -3.52
C VAL A 170 16.44 -10.05 -2.04
N VAL A 171 15.48 -10.67 -1.36
CA VAL A 171 15.58 -11.04 0.07
C VAL A 171 16.56 -12.18 0.30
N ALA A 172 16.65 -13.14 -0.63
CA ALA A 172 17.52 -14.29 -0.56
C ALA A 172 19.01 -13.96 -0.82
N LEU A 173 19.30 -12.80 -1.40
CA LEU A 173 20.67 -12.37 -1.60
C LEU A 173 21.41 -12.17 -0.27
N PRO A 174 22.67 -12.62 -0.15
CA PRO A 174 23.50 -12.34 1.02
C PRO A 174 23.63 -10.85 1.26
N ALA A 175 23.41 -10.41 2.51
CA ALA A 175 23.50 -9.01 2.91
C ALA A 175 24.84 -8.37 2.52
N GLU A 176 25.93 -9.12 2.62
CA GLU A 176 27.28 -8.68 2.24
C GLU A 176 27.38 -8.31 0.74
N LYS A 177 26.78 -9.12 -0.14
CA LYS A 177 26.79 -8.89 -1.60
C LYS A 177 25.95 -7.67 -1.99
N ILE A 178 24.85 -7.45 -1.27
CA ILE A 178 24.00 -6.27 -1.49
C ILE A 178 24.68 -5.02 -0.95
N PHE A 179 25.22 -5.07 0.26
CA PHE A 179 25.86 -3.92 0.89
C PHE A 179 27.11 -3.46 0.12
N SER A 180 27.98 -4.40 -0.29
CA SER A 180 29.20 -4.08 -1.06
C SER A 180 28.92 -3.39 -2.41
N ARG A 181 27.74 -3.59 -2.99
CA ARG A 181 27.38 -3.05 -4.32
C ARG A 181 26.38 -1.90 -4.29
N LEU A 182 25.45 -1.90 -3.34
CA LEU A 182 24.33 -0.96 -3.25
C LEU A 182 24.33 -0.15 -1.94
N GLY A 183 25.26 -0.43 -1.03
CA GLY A 183 25.37 0.22 0.27
C GLY A 183 24.12 0.05 1.15
N SER A 184 23.86 1.06 1.98
CA SER A 184 22.70 1.12 2.87
C SER A 184 21.36 1.09 2.12
N GLY A 185 21.31 1.64 0.90
CA GLY A 185 20.11 1.60 0.06
C GLY A 185 19.69 0.18 -0.33
N GLY A 186 20.67 -0.71 -0.55
CA GLY A 186 20.41 -2.12 -0.81
C GLY A 186 19.83 -2.86 0.40
N MET A 187 20.33 -2.54 1.60
CA MET A 187 19.82 -3.09 2.85
C MET A 187 18.37 -2.64 3.12
N GLU A 188 18.09 -1.37 2.86
CA GLU A 188 16.75 -0.81 2.95
C GLU A 188 15.78 -1.45 1.95
N LEU A 189 16.25 -1.72 0.73
CA LEU A 189 15.49 -2.46 -0.27
C LEU A 189 15.13 -3.87 0.23
N GLN A 190 16.05 -4.59 0.87
CA GLN A 190 15.75 -5.91 1.46
C GLN A 190 14.73 -5.80 2.60
N ARG A 191 14.87 -4.79 3.47
CA ARG A 191 13.93 -4.55 4.56
C ARG A 191 12.51 -4.32 4.03
N ILE A 192 12.37 -3.52 2.98
CA ILE A 192 11.10 -3.26 2.32
C ILE A 192 10.56 -4.53 1.64
N ALA A 193 11.41 -5.29 0.96
CA ALA A 193 11.00 -6.51 0.25
C ALA A 193 10.49 -7.62 1.19
N ARG A 194 10.89 -7.62 2.47
CA ARG A 194 10.38 -8.52 3.52
C ARG A 194 9.01 -8.12 4.06
N GLY A 195 8.59 -6.86 3.85
CA GLY A 195 7.35 -6.32 4.38
C GLY A 195 7.47 -5.71 5.76
#